data_AF-A0A7C3DJE3-F1
#
_entry.id   AF-A0A7C3DJE3-F1
#
_cell.length_a   1.000
_cell.length_b   1.000
_cell.length_c   1.000
_cell.angle_alpha   90.00
_cell.angle_beta   90.00
_cell.angle_gamma   90.00
#
_symmetry.space_group_name_H-M   'P 1'
#
loop_
_entity.id
_entity.type
_entity.pdbx_description
1 polymer ?
#
loop_
_entity_poly.entity_id
_entity_poly.type
_entity_poly.pdbx_seq_one_letter_code
_entity_poly.pdbx_strand_id
1 'polypeptide(L)'
;MAGQEISVGARRVAGMKPAMTLAAACLALAAVAGAQAPSAGSSPAKKISPEKGRQLVEALQLATLEKREATARKFIQRARALVDEGADVNARGEQGRTALHWTAIGTAQFSGKETRRAYRELAEVLIDEGIDVDAEDDYGNTALDWEEANPRDVLRYVLEQADARRGVSHRESERLADYIAHLRELSAKKQFTALAAALQADVPEGTLIWVRLTKPVHSRHSRCGEKLEGVVIAPAMANGRVVLSPGTKVEGTLLSVQSARNRFVRAEAVIEFANFLHEDGAKTRIAARVIEVDNARETVHHGRILGVPFPNEAVGRWTIGLRGLGFVMPGVSEGLRWATHSYNLTLGRAIDYKAGTELILRVSVPEKLNTKAPQKGWKEIPATAELVELVRRQPLRVKTPSGEDSDIVNLMFIGSQEDLETGFRMAGWVEARSLGVKTGLITALQALRKSGYSEAPFSRLQLEGKDPDYEYQKDLNTVAKRHHFRVFRREDTYRGQPVWVASATHDIGIGVGRKGTQWYHLIDPEIDRERQKIADDLLFTGVATGCTLVDRPDAPRRAGNATGDEIRTDGRMMVLHMTGESGARKAALASAVNPRGGSGRGN
;
A
#
# COMPACT_ATOMS: atom_id res chain seq x y z
N MET A 1 -41.18 8.41 42.88
CA MET A 1 -41.87 9.69 42.66
C MET A 1 -41.38 10.26 41.35
N ALA A 2 -42.32 10.48 40.40
CA ALA A 2 -42.26 11.27 39.15
C ALA A 2 -41.05 11.03 38.20
N GLY A 3 -41.18 10.53 36.97
CA GLY A 3 -42.34 10.49 36.07
C GLY A 3 -42.62 11.86 35.49
N GLN A 4 -41.94 12.23 34.39
CA GLN A 4 -42.33 13.39 33.58
C GLN A 4 -42.37 13.02 32.10
N GLU A 5 -43.60 12.78 31.65
CA GLU A 5 -44.05 12.76 30.26
C GLU A 5 -43.98 14.16 29.66
N ILE A 6 -43.67 14.28 28.37
CA ILE A 6 -44.08 15.42 27.56
C ILE A 6 -44.66 14.91 26.22
N SER A 7 -45.98 14.69 26.27
CA SER A 7 -47.03 15.12 25.32
C SER A 7 -46.75 15.11 23.81
N VAL A 8 -47.47 14.20 23.13
CA VAL A 8 -47.78 14.16 21.71
C VAL A 8 -48.83 15.23 21.36
N GLY A 9 -48.53 16.08 20.36
CA GLY A 9 -49.49 17.01 19.77
C GLY A 9 -50.01 16.50 18.42
N ALA A 10 -51.13 15.78 18.44
CA ALA A 10 -51.90 15.41 17.26
C ALA A 10 -52.78 16.59 16.79
N ARG A 11 -52.66 17.01 15.52
CA ARG A 11 -53.67 17.87 14.88
C ARG A 11 -54.68 17.00 14.14
N ARG A 12 -55.93 17.08 14.61
CA ARG A 12 -57.13 16.52 13.96
C ARG A 12 -57.52 17.32 12.71
N VAL A 13 -58.03 16.56 11.77
CA VAL A 13 -58.78 16.92 10.56
C VAL A 13 -60.26 17.17 10.91
N ALA A 14 -60.90 18.12 10.23
CA ALA A 14 -62.35 18.16 9.92
C ALA A 14 -62.51 19.11 8.71
N GLY A 15 -62.88 18.66 7.51
CA GLY A 15 -64.24 18.30 7.01
C GLY A 15 -64.54 19.26 5.84
N MET A 16 -65.23 18.99 4.72
CA MET A 16 -66.11 17.97 4.15
C MET A 16 -66.06 18.23 2.60
N LYS A 17 -65.77 17.25 1.72
CA LYS A 17 -66.67 16.43 0.85
C LYS A 17 -67.57 17.20 -0.17
N PRO A 18 -68.03 16.59 -1.30
CA PRO A 18 -67.35 15.66 -2.24
C PRO A 18 -67.77 15.83 -3.75
N ALA A 19 -67.20 14.97 -4.61
CA ALA A 19 -67.78 14.34 -5.82
C ALA A 19 -67.86 15.11 -7.17
N MET A 20 -67.11 14.62 -8.16
CA MET A 20 -67.69 13.91 -9.31
C MET A 20 -66.62 13.12 -10.09
N THR A 21 -66.79 11.81 -10.12
CA THR A 21 -66.27 10.83 -11.08
C THR A 21 -66.73 11.14 -12.51
N LEU A 22 -65.90 10.85 -13.51
CA LEU A 22 -66.30 9.94 -14.60
C LEU A 22 -65.09 9.52 -15.46
N ALA A 23 -64.94 8.21 -15.60
CA ALA A 23 -64.09 7.56 -16.57
C ALA A 23 -64.80 7.45 -17.94
N ALA A 24 -64.00 7.18 -18.97
CA ALA A 24 -64.34 6.70 -20.32
C ALA A 24 -64.74 7.74 -21.38
N ALA A 25 -63.87 7.87 -22.40
CA ALA A 25 -64.27 7.76 -23.81
C ALA A 25 -63.02 7.57 -24.69
N CYS A 26 -62.78 6.31 -25.10
CA CYS A 26 -62.05 6.01 -26.32
C CYS A 26 -62.97 6.19 -27.55
N LEU A 27 -62.34 6.35 -28.71
CA LEU A 27 -62.83 6.29 -30.10
C LEU A 27 -63.42 7.56 -30.75
N ALA A 28 -62.87 7.75 -31.97
CA ALA A 28 -63.41 8.44 -33.14
C ALA A 28 -63.12 9.95 -33.29
N LEU A 29 -62.05 10.27 -34.03
CA LEU A 29 -62.19 10.96 -35.32
C LEU A 29 -60.92 10.80 -36.15
N ALA A 30 -61.02 9.94 -37.16
CA ALA A 30 -60.09 9.87 -38.27
C ALA A 30 -60.46 10.94 -39.33
N ALA A 31 -59.42 11.39 -40.03
CA ALA A 31 -59.42 12.04 -41.34
C ALA A 31 -59.86 13.52 -41.44
N VAL A 32 -58.88 14.43 -41.47
CA VAL A 32 -58.75 15.43 -42.55
C VAL A 32 -57.26 15.64 -42.88
N ALA A 33 -56.93 15.25 -44.11
CA ALA A 33 -55.90 15.74 -45.04
C ALA A 33 -54.64 16.47 -44.53
N GLY A 34 -53.48 15.86 -44.85
CA GLY A 34 -52.61 16.46 -45.87
C GLY A 34 -51.63 17.55 -45.42
N ALA A 35 -50.65 17.19 -44.60
CA ALA A 35 -49.34 17.84 -44.64
C ALA A 35 -48.26 16.75 -44.47
N GLN A 36 -47.56 16.44 -45.56
CA GLN A 36 -46.33 15.67 -45.50
C GLN A 36 -45.36 16.39 -44.57
N ALA A 37 -45.15 15.86 -43.38
CA ALA A 37 -43.94 16.14 -42.63
C ALA A 37 -42.77 15.70 -43.51
N PRO A 38 -41.71 16.52 -43.67
CA PRO A 38 -40.54 16.09 -44.41
C PRO A 38 -40.03 14.83 -43.72
N SER A 39 -39.95 13.73 -44.48
CA SER A 39 -39.24 12.54 -44.05
C SER A 39 -37.88 12.98 -43.57
N ALA A 40 -37.62 12.84 -42.26
CA ALA A 40 -36.28 12.93 -41.72
C ALA A 40 -35.45 11.95 -42.54
N GLY A 41 -34.62 12.48 -43.45
CA GLY A 41 -33.69 11.68 -44.20
C GLY A 41 -32.91 10.88 -43.17
N SER A 42 -32.94 9.56 -43.29
CA SER A 42 -32.04 8.69 -42.56
C SER A 42 -30.62 9.17 -42.91
N SER A 43 -30.00 9.92 -42.00
CA SER A 43 -28.57 10.20 -42.08
C SER A 43 -27.88 8.86 -42.36
N PRO A 44 -27.03 8.76 -43.40
CA PRO A 44 -26.40 7.50 -43.74
C PRO A 44 -25.72 6.97 -42.49
N ALA A 45 -25.98 5.70 -42.14
CA ALA A 45 -25.38 5.04 -41.00
C ALA A 45 -23.87 5.27 -41.07
N LYS A 46 -23.38 6.07 -40.12
CA LYS A 46 -22.03 6.61 -40.13
C LYS A 46 -21.07 5.43 -40.06
N LYS A 47 -20.21 5.28 -41.06
CA LYS A 47 -19.32 4.12 -41.15
C LYS A 47 -18.32 4.17 -39.99
N ILE A 48 -18.49 3.26 -39.04
CA ILE A 48 -17.61 3.12 -37.87
C ILE A 48 -16.19 2.80 -38.36
N SER A 49 -15.21 3.56 -37.86
CA SER A 49 -13.80 3.45 -38.21
C SER A 49 -12.97 3.01 -36.98
N PRO A 50 -12.41 1.78 -37.00
CA PRO A 50 -11.52 1.30 -35.95
C PRO A 50 -10.24 2.12 -35.82
N GLU A 51 -9.72 2.64 -36.94
CA GLU A 51 -8.52 3.50 -36.93
C GLU A 51 -8.80 4.82 -36.20
N LYS A 52 -9.94 5.46 -36.48
CA LYS A 52 -10.36 6.66 -35.75
C LYS A 52 -10.67 6.36 -34.29
N GLY A 53 -11.16 5.15 -33.97
CA GLY A 53 -11.31 4.68 -32.60
C GLY A 53 -9.98 4.64 -31.84
N ARG A 54 -8.91 4.13 -32.46
CA ARG A 54 -7.56 4.18 -31.86
C ARG A 54 -7.07 5.62 -31.66
N GLN A 55 -7.27 6.50 -32.65
CA GLN A 55 -6.92 7.91 -32.54
C GLN A 55 -7.72 8.63 -31.44
N LEU A 56 -8.98 8.24 -31.21
CA LEU A 56 -9.83 8.77 -30.15
C LEU A 56 -9.25 8.44 -28.77
N VAL A 57 -8.89 7.16 -28.56
CA VAL A 57 -8.28 6.71 -27.30
C VAL A 57 -6.92 7.37 -27.08
N GLU A 58 -6.08 7.44 -28.11
CA GLU A 58 -4.76 8.09 -28.05
C GLU A 58 -4.89 9.59 -27.72
N ALA A 59 -5.83 10.31 -28.34
CA ALA A 59 -6.06 11.72 -28.04
C ALA A 59 -6.42 11.93 -26.55
N LEU A 60 -7.27 11.08 -25.99
CA LEU A 60 -7.65 11.18 -24.58
C LEU A 60 -6.51 10.76 -23.64
N GLN A 61 -5.74 9.74 -23.99
CA GLN A 61 -4.53 9.39 -23.26
C GLN A 61 -3.55 10.57 -23.23
N LEU A 62 -3.27 11.21 -24.36
CA LEU A 62 -2.41 12.41 -24.43
C LEU A 62 -2.97 13.56 -23.59
N ALA A 63 -4.30 13.77 -23.57
CA ALA A 63 -4.93 14.77 -22.72
C ALA A 63 -4.61 14.55 -21.23
N THR A 64 -4.48 13.30 -20.77
CA THR A 64 -4.13 12.97 -19.37
C THR A 64 -2.64 13.14 -19.05
N LEU A 65 -1.77 13.22 -20.05
CA LEU A 65 -0.35 13.48 -19.85
C LEU A 65 -0.04 14.99 -19.80
N GLU A 66 -0.97 15.82 -20.29
CA GLU A 66 -0.80 17.26 -20.36
C GLU A 66 -0.77 17.96 -19.00
N LYS A 67 0.09 18.98 -18.88
CA LYS A 67 0.17 19.83 -17.68
C LYS A 67 -0.71 21.07 -17.79
N ARG A 68 -1.04 21.49 -19.02
CA ARG A 68 -1.79 22.73 -19.29
C ARG A 68 -3.22 22.39 -19.68
N GLU A 69 -4.18 22.93 -18.93
CA GLU A 69 -5.61 22.74 -19.20
C GLU A 69 -6.03 23.17 -20.61
N ALA A 70 -5.44 24.26 -21.13
CA ALA A 70 -5.71 24.71 -22.50
C ALA A 70 -5.27 23.69 -23.56
N THR A 71 -4.16 22.98 -23.35
CA THR A 71 -3.68 21.93 -24.26
C THR A 71 -4.54 20.68 -24.14
N ALA A 72 -4.85 20.24 -22.91
CA ALA A 72 -5.75 19.12 -22.68
C ALA A 72 -7.11 19.32 -23.36
N ARG A 73 -7.69 20.53 -23.28
CA ARG A 73 -8.94 20.85 -23.98
C ARG A 73 -8.87 20.70 -25.51
N LYS A 74 -7.72 20.96 -26.14
CA LYS A 74 -7.55 20.72 -27.58
C LYS A 74 -7.64 19.24 -27.92
N PHE A 75 -7.04 18.38 -27.08
CA PHE A 75 -7.17 16.93 -27.24
C PHE A 75 -8.60 16.44 -27.01
N ILE A 76 -9.31 16.98 -26.01
CA ILE A 76 -10.74 16.67 -25.77
C ILE A 76 -11.59 17.10 -26.98
N GLN A 77 -11.33 18.27 -27.56
CA GLN A 77 -12.00 18.73 -28.78
C GLN A 77 -11.68 17.83 -29.99
N ARG A 78 -10.44 17.36 -30.12
CA ARG A 78 -10.06 16.41 -31.17
C ARG A 78 -10.77 15.07 -30.97
N ALA A 79 -10.86 14.57 -29.74
CA ALA A 79 -11.61 13.38 -29.39
C ALA A 79 -13.09 13.52 -29.78
N ARG A 80 -13.73 14.64 -29.44
CA ARG A 80 -15.10 14.94 -29.87
C ARG A 80 -15.25 14.93 -31.39
N ALA A 81 -14.36 15.59 -32.11
CA ALA A 81 -14.39 15.59 -33.58
C ALA A 81 -14.22 14.18 -34.16
N LEU A 82 -13.37 13.33 -33.56
CA LEU A 82 -13.20 11.93 -33.99
C LEU A 82 -14.49 11.11 -33.80
N VAL A 83 -15.21 11.33 -32.70
CA VAL A 83 -16.55 10.75 -32.50
C VAL A 83 -17.51 11.26 -33.59
N ASP A 84 -17.56 12.57 -33.83
CA ASP A 84 -18.36 13.21 -34.89
C ASP A 84 -17.96 12.75 -36.31
N GLU A 85 -16.77 12.17 -36.48
CA GLU A 85 -16.21 11.63 -37.71
C GLU A 85 -16.38 10.10 -37.87
N GLY A 86 -16.95 9.42 -36.87
CA GLY A 86 -17.33 8.00 -36.94
C GLY A 86 -16.30 7.07 -36.31
N ALA A 87 -15.56 7.55 -35.30
CA ALA A 87 -14.68 6.69 -34.51
C ALA A 87 -15.44 5.55 -33.85
N ASP A 88 -14.83 4.36 -33.83
CA ASP A 88 -15.26 3.27 -32.96
C ASP A 88 -15.03 3.67 -31.49
N VAL A 89 -16.11 4.02 -30.78
CA VAL A 89 -16.06 4.44 -29.37
C VAL A 89 -15.64 3.31 -28.43
N ASN A 90 -15.80 2.05 -28.86
CA ASN A 90 -15.44 0.85 -28.09
C ASN A 90 -13.99 0.38 -28.34
N ALA A 91 -13.22 1.14 -29.13
CA ALA A 91 -11.81 0.88 -29.30
C ALA A 91 -11.08 0.86 -27.94
N ARG A 92 -10.15 -0.08 -27.81
CA ARG A 92 -9.30 -0.25 -26.62
C ARG A 92 -7.87 0.19 -26.95
N GLY A 93 -7.29 0.97 -26.05
CA GLY A 93 -5.89 1.40 -26.13
C GLY A 93 -4.98 0.58 -25.22
N GLU A 94 -3.93 1.23 -24.72
CA GLU A 94 -3.03 0.62 -23.73
C GLU A 94 -3.80 0.21 -22.47
N GLN A 95 -3.40 -0.92 -21.89
CA GLN A 95 -4.00 -1.48 -20.67
C GLN A 95 -5.49 -1.82 -20.83
N GLY A 96 -5.98 -2.03 -22.05
CA GLY A 96 -7.36 -2.39 -22.33
C GLY A 96 -8.38 -1.24 -22.16
N ARG A 97 -7.90 0.00 -21.92
CA ARG A 97 -8.76 1.16 -21.61
C ARG A 97 -9.50 1.70 -22.83
N THR A 98 -10.77 2.00 -22.65
CA THR A 98 -11.64 2.68 -23.64
C THR A 98 -11.58 4.20 -23.51
N ALA A 99 -12.23 4.92 -24.42
CA ALA A 99 -12.37 6.38 -24.34
C ALA A 99 -13.02 6.86 -23.04
N LEU A 100 -13.98 6.09 -22.48
CA LEU A 100 -14.66 6.46 -21.24
C LEU A 100 -13.73 6.38 -20.01
N HIS A 101 -12.84 5.38 -19.96
CA HIS A 101 -11.81 5.28 -18.91
C HIS A 101 -10.91 6.52 -18.90
N TRP A 102 -10.35 6.89 -20.06
CA TRP A 102 -9.47 8.05 -20.15
C TRP A 102 -10.19 9.37 -19.85
N THR A 103 -11.50 9.44 -20.16
CA THR A 103 -12.35 10.57 -19.78
C THR A 103 -12.46 10.67 -18.25
N ALA A 104 -12.76 9.58 -17.54
CA ALA A 104 -12.79 9.53 -16.08
C ALA A 104 -11.43 9.91 -15.47
N ILE A 105 -10.34 9.29 -15.94
CA ILE A 105 -8.95 9.57 -15.53
C ILE A 105 -8.62 11.07 -15.69
N GLY A 106 -8.97 11.67 -16.82
CA GLY A 106 -8.67 13.06 -17.13
C GLY A 106 -9.38 14.06 -16.21
N THR A 107 -10.57 13.73 -15.71
CA THR A 107 -11.28 14.60 -14.76
C THR A 107 -10.59 14.73 -13.40
N ALA A 108 -9.80 13.71 -13.00
CA ALA A 108 -9.05 13.72 -11.74
C ALA A 108 -7.83 14.65 -11.77
N GLN A 109 -7.30 14.98 -12.95
CA GLN A 109 -6.09 15.78 -13.09
C GLN A 109 -6.33 17.28 -12.96
N PHE A 110 -7.41 17.77 -13.56
CA PHE A 110 -7.67 19.20 -13.74
C PHE A 110 -8.75 19.72 -12.77
N SER A 111 -8.63 20.99 -12.38
CA SER A 111 -9.57 21.64 -11.44
C SER A 111 -10.45 22.70 -12.11
N GLY A 112 -10.07 23.19 -13.30
CA GLY A 112 -10.84 24.19 -14.04
C GLY A 112 -12.25 23.71 -14.38
N LYS A 113 -13.20 24.64 -14.32
CA LYS A 113 -14.63 24.35 -14.53
C LYS A 113 -14.90 23.98 -15.99
N GLU A 114 -14.25 24.67 -16.92
CA GLU A 114 -14.40 24.51 -18.37
C GLU A 114 -13.87 23.14 -18.83
N THR A 115 -12.70 22.73 -18.33
CA THR A 115 -12.09 21.45 -18.67
C THR A 115 -12.94 20.29 -18.15
N ARG A 116 -13.46 20.40 -16.92
CA ARG A 116 -14.39 19.40 -16.35
C ARG A 116 -15.70 19.31 -17.13
N ARG A 117 -16.25 20.46 -17.54
CA ARG A 117 -17.43 20.52 -18.40
C ARG A 117 -17.19 19.81 -19.73
N ALA A 118 -16.03 20.06 -20.37
CA ALA A 118 -15.68 19.42 -21.63
C ALA A 118 -15.57 17.89 -21.52
N TYR A 119 -14.98 17.37 -20.44
CA TYR A 119 -14.97 15.92 -20.19
C TYR A 119 -16.37 15.35 -19.95
N ARG A 120 -17.22 16.05 -19.18
CA ARG A 120 -18.60 15.62 -18.95
C ARG A 120 -19.41 15.57 -20.26
N GLU A 121 -19.37 16.63 -21.06
CA GLU A 121 -20.05 16.69 -22.35
C GLU A 121 -19.52 15.63 -23.33
N LEU A 122 -18.22 15.31 -23.27
CA LEU A 122 -17.67 14.21 -24.05
C LEU A 122 -18.18 12.84 -23.56
N ALA A 123 -18.26 12.62 -22.24
CA ALA A 123 -18.78 11.37 -21.68
C ALA A 123 -20.24 11.13 -22.09
N GLU A 124 -21.09 12.15 -22.00
CA GLU A 124 -22.49 12.11 -22.46
C GLU A 124 -22.57 11.67 -23.92
N VAL A 125 -21.74 12.26 -24.79
CA VAL A 125 -21.72 11.92 -26.22
C VAL A 125 -21.19 10.52 -26.48
N LEU A 126 -20.17 10.06 -25.75
CA LEU A 126 -19.69 8.69 -25.88
C LEU A 126 -20.79 7.68 -25.51
N ILE A 127 -21.59 7.98 -24.49
CA ILE A 127 -22.73 7.15 -24.06
C ILE A 127 -23.83 7.16 -25.13
N ASP A 128 -24.19 8.34 -25.65
CA ASP A 128 -25.18 8.47 -26.73
C ASP A 128 -24.78 7.72 -28.01
N GLU A 129 -23.47 7.63 -28.30
CA GLU A 129 -22.91 6.88 -29.44
C GLU A 129 -22.72 5.38 -29.13
N GLY A 130 -23.18 4.90 -27.97
CA GLY A 130 -23.23 3.47 -27.64
C GLY A 130 -21.91 2.87 -27.17
N ILE A 131 -21.08 3.64 -26.45
CA ILE A 131 -19.93 3.08 -25.74
C ILE A 131 -20.39 2.08 -24.67
N ASP A 132 -19.66 0.97 -24.53
CA ASP A 132 -19.84 0.03 -23.44
C ASP A 132 -19.36 0.68 -22.13
N VAL A 133 -20.32 1.12 -21.31
CA VAL A 133 -20.08 1.81 -20.03
C VAL A 133 -19.49 0.89 -18.97
N ASP A 134 -19.69 -0.42 -19.11
CA ASP A 134 -19.25 -1.47 -18.19
C ASP A 134 -17.98 -2.17 -18.68
N ALA A 135 -17.35 -1.67 -19.75
CA ALA A 135 -16.10 -2.22 -20.25
C ALA A 135 -15.04 -2.22 -19.15
N GLU A 136 -14.41 -3.37 -18.91
CA GLU A 136 -13.26 -3.48 -17.99
C GLU A 136 -11.93 -3.28 -18.72
N ASP A 137 -11.03 -2.55 -18.06
CA ASP A 137 -9.61 -2.49 -18.40
C ASP A 137 -8.84 -3.76 -17.95
N ASP A 138 -7.54 -3.83 -18.25
CA ASP A 138 -6.72 -5.03 -17.96
C ASP A 138 -6.59 -5.34 -16.45
N TYR A 139 -6.90 -4.37 -15.60
CA TYR A 139 -6.92 -4.49 -14.13
C TYR A 139 -8.32 -4.81 -13.60
N GLY A 140 -9.34 -4.86 -14.45
CA GLY A 140 -10.72 -5.16 -14.05
C GLY A 140 -11.48 -3.94 -13.58
N ASN A 141 -11.04 -2.74 -13.96
CA ASN A 141 -11.66 -1.48 -13.59
C ASN A 141 -12.52 -0.97 -14.74
N THR A 142 -13.69 -0.45 -14.42
CA THR A 142 -14.63 0.27 -15.30
C THR A 142 -14.41 1.78 -15.16
N ALA A 143 -15.02 2.58 -16.04
CA ALA A 143 -14.99 4.02 -15.90
C ALA A 143 -15.58 4.52 -14.56
N LEU A 144 -16.53 3.79 -13.97
CA LEU A 144 -17.11 4.10 -12.68
C LEU A 144 -16.09 3.95 -11.53
N ASP A 145 -15.22 2.95 -11.58
CA ASP A 145 -14.21 2.71 -10.54
C ASP A 145 -13.15 3.82 -10.52
N TRP A 146 -12.72 4.26 -11.71
CA TRP A 146 -11.85 5.43 -11.86
C TRP A 146 -12.48 6.70 -11.28
N GLU A 147 -13.79 6.84 -11.47
CA GLU A 147 -14.56 7.97 -10.96
C GLU A 147 -14.77 7.91 -9.44
N GLU A 148 -15.03 6.75 -8.85
CA GLU A 148 -15.13 6.59 -7.38
C GLU A 148 -13.81 6.87 -6.65
N ALA A 149 -12.68 6.61 -7.32
CA ALA A 149 -11.37 6.95 -6.79
C ALA A 149 -11.06 8.45 -6.87
N ASN A 150 -11.78 9.18 -7.71
CA ASN A 150 -11.59 10.61 -7.96
C ASN A 150 -12.26 11.47 -6.87
N PRO A 151 -11.53 12.38 -6.20
CA PRO A 151 -12.10 13.21 -5.14
C PRO A 151 -13.09 14.29 -5.61
N ARG A 152 -13.46 14.33 -6.91
CA ARG A 152 -14.25 15.43 -7.51
C ARG A 152 -15.63 15.04 -8.03
N ASP A 153 -15.93 13.75 -8.18
CA ASP A 153 -17.23 13.23 -8.62
C ASP A 153 -17.83 13.96 -9.85
N VAL A 154 -17.00 14.20 -10.89
CA VAL A 154 -17.36 14.95 -12.10
C VAL A 154 -18.31 14.17 -13.01
N LEU A 155 -18.06 12.87 -13.20
CA LEU A 155 -18.80 11.98 -14.09
C LEU A 155 -19.78 11.08 -13.35
N ARG A 156 -19.69 11.00 -12.02
CA ARG A 156 -20.48 10.09 -11.18
C ARG A 156 -21.95 9.99 -11.60
N TYR A 157 -22.64 11.13 -11.67
CA TYR A 157 -24.05 11.19 -12.03
C TYR A 157 -24.34 10.70 -13.46
N VAL A 158 -23.47 11.06 -14.42
CA VAL A 158 -23.65 10.66 -15.83
C VAL A 158 -23.49 9.15 -15.98
N LEU A 159 -22.50 8.57 -15.28
CA LEU A 159 -22.29 7.12 -15.28
C LEU A 159 -23.42 6.37 -14.58
N GLU A 160 -23.91 6.87 -13.44
CA GLU A 160 -25.05 6.28 -12.73
C GLU A 160 -26.35 6.33 -13.55
N GLN A 161 -26.60 7.43 -14.28
CA GLN A 161 -27.75 7.53 -15.18
C GLN A 161 -27.68 6.57 -16.37
N ALA A 162 -26.47 6.17 -16.76
CA ALA A 162 -26.22 5.16 -17.78
C ALA A 162 -26.20 3.74 -17.20
N ASP A 163 -26.65 3.55 -15.95
CA ASP A 163 -26.66 2.27 -15.23
C ASP A 163 -25.28 1.60 -15.14
N ALA A 164 -24.20 2.39 -15.16
CA ALA A 164 -22.83 1.87 -15.07
C ALA A 164 -22.60 1.13 -13.76
N ARG A 165 -21.90 0.00 -13.85
CA ARG A 165 -21.56 -0.88 -12.73
C ARG A 165 -20.08 -0.79 -12.44
N ARG A 166 -19.70 -1.09 -11.20
CA ARG A 166 -18.29 -1.25 -10.80
C ARG A 166 -17.62 -2.35 -11.61
N GLY A 167 -16.31 -2.48 -11.60
CA GLY A 167 -15.60 -3.59 -12.21
C GLY A 167 -15.43 -4.77 -11.25
N VAL A 168 -15.03 -5.93 -11.76
CA VAL A 168 -14.80 -7.14 -10.92
C VAL A 168 -13.78 -6.90 -9.79
N SER A 169 -12.89 -5.90 -9.91
CA SER A 169 -11.94 -5.53 -8.85
C SER A 169 -12.60 -4.82 -7.66
N HIS A 170 -13.79 -4.20 -7.85
CA HIS A 170 -14.48 -3.36 -6.88
C HIS A 170 -15.92 -3.81 -6.57
N ARG A 171 -16.27 -5.01 -7.00
CA ARG A 171 -17.57 -5.65 -6.74
C ARG A 171 -17.50 -6.67 -5.60
N GLU A 172 -16.81 -6.35 -4.50
CA GLU A 172 -16.57 -7.31 -3.42
C GLU A 172 -17.85 -7.89 -2.84
N SER A 173 -18.90 -7.08 -2.67
CA SER A 173 -20.19 -7.54 -2.13
C SER A 173 -20.89 -8.53 -3.06
N GLU A 174 -20.84 -8.30 -4.37
CA GLU A 174 -21.45 -9.18 -5.37
C GLU A 174 -20.64 -10.46 -5.52
N ARG A 175 -19.31 -10.35 -5.54
CA ARG A 175 -18.42 -11.52 -5.58
C ARG A 175 -18.57 -12.39 -4.34
N LEU A 176 -18.75 -11.79 -3.17
CA LEU A 176 -19.06 -12.52 -1.95
C LEU A 176 -20.44 -13.19 -2.02
N ALA A 177 -21.44 -12.51 -2.58
CA ALA A 177 -22.77 -13.08 -2.78
C ALA A 177 -22.73 -14.29 -3.74
N ASP A 178 -21.99 -14.19 -4.85
CA ASP A 178 -21.77 -15.27 -5.81
C ASP A 178 -21.03 -16.45 -5.17
N TYR A 179 -20.01 -16.17 -4.37
CA TYR A 179 -19.30 -17.19 -3.60
C TYR A 179 -20.24 -17.92 -2.63
N ILE A 180 -21.06 -17.19 -1.87
CA ILE A 180 -22.05 -17.78 -0.96
C ILE A 180 -23.10 -18.61 -1.74
N ALA A 181 -23.56 -18.12 -2.90
CA ALA A 181 -24.50 -18.83 -3.75
C ALA A 181 -23.91 -20.15 -4.25
N HIS A 182 -22.65 -20.15 -4.69
CA HIS A 182 -21.93 -21.35 -5.09
C HIS A 182 -21.82 -22.38 -3.95
N LEU A 183 -21.48 -21.94 -2.74
CA LEU A 183 -21.42 -22.82 -1.57
C LEU A 183 -22.80 -23.44 -1.26
N ARG A 184 -23.89 -22.65 -1.35
CA ARG A 184 -25.26 -23.14 -1.17
C ARG A 184 -25.64 -24.19 -2.20
N GLU A 185 -25.25 -23.99 -3.46
CA GLU A 185 -25.49 -24.94 -4.54
C GLU A 185 -24.78 -26.28 -4.29
N LEU A 186 -23.49 -26.25 -3.94
CA LEU A 186 -22.72 -27.45 -3.61
C LEU A 186 -23.32 -28.21 -2.41
N SER A 187 -23.75 -27.47 -1.39
CA SER A 187 -24.42 -28.02 -0.21
C SER A 187 -25.76 -28.68 -0.57
N ALA A 188 -26.61 -28.02 -1.36
CA ALA A 188 -27.89 -28.56 -1.81
C ALA A 188 -27.73 -29.84 -2.65
N LYS A 189 -26.67 -29.92 -3.46
CA LYS A 189 -26.29 -31.12 -4.23
C LYS A 189 -25.59 -32.20 -3.39
N LYS A 190 -25.38 -31.99 -2.08
CA LYS A 190 -24.64 -32.89 -1.17
C LYS A 190 -23.22 -33.20 -1.65
N GLN A 191 -22.60 -32.27 -2.37
CA GLN A 191 -21.24 -32.41 -2.90
C GLN A 191 -20.21 -31.98 -1.84
N PHE A 192 -20.16 -32.69 -0.71
CA PHE A 192 -19.40 -32.27 0.47
C PHE A 192 -17.89 -32.14 0.24
N THR A 193 -17.29 -32.95 -0.64
CA THR A 193 -15.87 -32.83 -1.01
C THR A 193 -15.59 -31.53 -1.76
N ALA A 194 -16.43 -31.18 -2.73
CA ALA A 194 -16.31 -29.93 -3.48
C ALA A 194 -16.61 -28.71 -2.58
N LEU A 195 -17.60 -28.84 -1.69
CA LEU A 195 -17.93 -27.80 -0.70
C LEU A 195 -16.75 -27.54 0.24
N ALA A 196 -16.13 -28.60 0.78
CA ALA A 196 -14.96 -28.48 1.64
C ALA A 196 -13.78 -27.80 0.91
N ALA A 197 -13.55 -28.15 -0.36
CA ALA A 197 -12.53 -27.50 -1.17
C ALA A 197 -12.85 -26.02 -1.44
N ALA A 198 -14.10 -25.68 -1.75
CA ALA A 198 -14.53 -24.31 -2.00
C ALA A 198 -14.45 -23.43 -0.74
N LEU A 199 -14.75 -23.99 0.45
CA LEU A 199 -14.58 -23.32 1.75
C LEU A 199 -13.11 -23.03 2.07
N GLN A 200 -12.19 -23.85 1.58
CA GLN A 200 -10.75 -23.62 1.68
C GLN A 200 -10.23 -22.79 0.50
N ALA A 201 -10.82 -21.60 0.29
CA ALA A 201 -10.33 -20.66 -0.72
C ALA A 201 -8.80 -20.58 -0.69
N ASP A 202 -8.17 -20.58 -1.87
CA ASP A 202 -6.71 -20.64 -1.97
C ASP A 202 -6.09 -19.48 -1.19
N VAL A 203 -6.68 -18.29 -1.31
CA VAL A 203 -6.31 -17.10 -0.54
C VAL A 203 -7.55 -16.59 0.22
N PRO A 204 -7.66 -16.82 1.53
CA PRO A 204 -8.81 -16.36 2.32
C PRO A 204 -8.90 -14.82 2.41
N GLU A 205 -10.11 -14.31 2.68
CA GLU A 205 -10.32 -12.91 3.05
C GLU A 205 -9.44 -12.53 4.26
N GLY A 206 -8.92 -11.30 4.26
CA GLY A 206 -8.12 -10.80 5.37
C GLY A 206 -6.65 -11.21 5.33
N THR A 207 -6.27 -12.11 4.42
CA THR A 207 -4.87 -12.45 4.16
C THR A 207 -4.07 -11.18 3.89
N LEU A 208 -2.93 -11.06 4.56
CA LEU A 208 -2.00 -9.95 4.36
C LEU A 208 -0.95 -10.32 3.31
N ILE A 209 -0.72 -9.41 2.36
CA ILE A 209 0.29 -9.59 1.30
C ILE A 209 1.24 -8.40 1.36
N TRP A 210 2.53 -8.69 1.57
CA TRP A 210 3.58 -7.69 1.58
C TRP A 210 4.13 -7.51 0.17
N VAL A 211 3.97 -6.31 -0.39
CA VAL A 211 4.39 -5.97 -1.74
C VAL A 211 5.45 -4.87 -1.69
N ARG A 212 6.58 -5.07 -2.38
CA ARG A 212 7.59 -4.03 -2.59
C ARG A 212 7.44 -3.42 -3.97
N LEU A 213 7.33 -2.10 -4.03
CA LEU A 213 7.28 -1.34 -5.29
C LEU A 213 8.60 -1.46 -6.06
N THR A 214 8.53 -1.72 -7.37
CA THR A 214 9.71 -1.72 -8.24
C THR A 214 10.00 -0.34 -8.84
N LYS A 215 8.98 0.53 -8.88
CA LYS A 215 9.03 1.89 -9.42
C LYS A 215 8.52 2.89 -8.38
N PRO A 216 9.02 4.14 -8.40
CA PRO A 216 8.58 5.15 -7.45
C PRO A 216 7.16 5.66 -7.75
N VAL A 217 6.48 6.16 -6.72
CA VAL A 217 5.16 6.82 -6.81
C VAL A 217 5.22 8.18 -6.13
N HIS A 218 4.86 9.24 -6.86
CA HIS A 218 4.96 10.61 -6.37
C HIS A 218 3.64 11.36 -6.57
N SER A 219 3.10 11.93 -5.48
CA SER A 219 1.89 12.77 -5.56
C SER A 219 2.01 14.00 -6.48
N ARG A 220 3.24 14.47 -6.78
CA ARG A 220 3.49 15.64 -7.63
C ARG A 220 3.75 15.31 -9.10
N HIS A 221 4.27 14.11 -9.37
CA HIS A 221 4.84 13.79 -10.67
C HIS A 221 4.19 12.57 -11.33
N SER A 222 3.73 11.59 -10.56
CA SER A 222 2.95 10.47 -11.08
C SER A 222 1.59 10.94 -11.59
N ARG A 223 0.94 10.08 -12.39
CA ARG A 223 -0.36 10.37 -13.00
C ARG A 223 -1.35 9.25 -12.73
N CYS A 224 -2.63 9.61 -12.62
CA CYS A 224 -3.70 8.63 -12.61
C CYS A 224 -3.59 7.78 -13.89
N GLY A 225 -3.74 6.47 -13.78
CA GLY A 225 -3.59 5.55 -14.89
C GLY A 225 -2.18 5.03 -15.13
N GLU A 226 -1.17 5.52 -14.39
CA GLU A 226 0.20 5.00 -14.50
C GLU A 226 0.26 3.51 -14.12
N LYS A 227 1.05 2.72 -14.85
CA LYS A 227 1.28 1.30 -14.54
C LYS A 227 2.10 1.18 -13.27
N LEU A 228 1.65 0.36 -12.34
CA LEU A 228 2.40 0.00 -11.15
C LEU A 228 2.88 -1.44 -11.24
N GLU A 229 4.09 -1.67 -10.74
CA GLU A 229 4.72 -2.97 -10.67
C GLU A 229 5.31 -3.16 -9.27
N GLY A 230 5.18 -4.38 -8.78
CA GLY A 230 5.68 -4.76 -7.47
C GLY A 230 6.05 -6.23 -7.42
N VAL A 231 6.55 -6.66 -6.27
CA VAL A 231 6.83 -8.06 -5.99
C VAL A 231 6.39 -8.40 -4.58
N VAL A 232 5.81 -9.59 -4.40
CA VAL A 232 5.51 -10.14 -3.08
C VAL A 232 6.82 -10.47 -2.38
N ILE A 233 7.12 -9.87 -1.22
CA ILE A 233 8.43 -10.00 -0.56
C ILE A 233 8.47 -11.02 0.58
N ALA A 234 7.30 -11.44 1.07
CA ALA A 234 7.17 -12.44 2.11
C ALA A 234 6.07 -13.44 1.73
N PRO A 235 6.17 -14.72 2.14
CA PRO A 235 5.10 -15.67 1.94
C PRO A 235 3.81 -15.15 2.58
N ALA A 236 2.74 -15.02 1.80
CA ALA A 236 1.44 -14.71 2.38
C ALA A 236 0.93 -15.97 3.08
N MET A 237 0.60 -15.84 4.37
CA MET A 237 0.20 -16.95 5.22
C MET A 237 -1.29 -16.85 5.55
N ALA A 238 -1.99 -17.98 5.49
CA ALA A 238 -3.34 -18.11 6.02
C ALA A 238 -3.54 -19.51 6.59
N ASN A 239 -4.15 -19.63 7.77
CA ASN A 239 -4.41 -20.91 8.45
C ASN A 239 -3.16 -21.82 8.56
N GLY A 240 -1.99 -21.24 8.80
CA GLY A 240 -0.73 -21.98 8.94
C GLY A 240 -0.11 -22.50 7.65
N ARG A 241 -0.69 -22.22 6.49
CA ARG A 241 -0.12 -22.56 5.16
C ARG A 241 0.27 -21.32 4.38
N VAL A 242 1.20 -21.51 3.44
CA VAL A 242 1.55 -20.50 2.44
C VAL A 242 0.47 -20.49 1.38
N VAL A 243 -0.16 -19.33 1.18
CA VAL A 243 -1.22 -19.12 0.18
C VAL A 243 -0.75 -18.30 -1.01
N LEU A 244 0.36 -17.57 -0.87
CA LEU A 244 1.01 -16.88 -1.98
C LEU A 244 2.52 -16.85 -1.78
N SER A 245 3.26 -17.26 -2.80
CA SER A 245 4.71 -17.38 -2.75
C SER A 245 5.39 -16.01 -2.79
N PRO A 246 6.49 -15.80 -2.04
CA PRO A 246 7.35 -14.64 -2.27
C PRO A 246 7.96 -14.72 -3.68
N GLY A 247 8.25 -13.57 -4.28
CA GLY A 247 8.71 -13.46 -5.66
C GLY A 247 7.62 -13.34 -6.71
N THR A 248 6.34 -13.60 -6.35
CA THR A 248 5.19 -13.37 -7.23
C THR A 248 5.19 -11.91 -7.69
N LYS A 249 5.24 -11.69 -9.01
CA LYS A 249 5.16 -10.33 -9.56
C LYS A 249 3.73 -9.84 -9.49
N VAL A 250 3.57 -8.57 -9.16
CA VAL A 250 2.26 -7.93 -9.11
C VAL A 250 2.22 -6.73 -10.04
N GLU A 251 1.11 -6.61 -10.76
CA GLU A 251 0.83 -5.51 -11.66
C GLU A 251 -0.46 -4.82 -11.23
N GLY A 252 -0.48 -3.51 -11.42
CA GLY A 252 -1.54 -2.67 -10.96
C GLY A 252 -1.53 -1.31 -11.61
N THR A 253 -2.30 -0.39 -11.05
CA THR A 253 -2.36 0.97 -11.55
C THR A 253 -2.53 1.98 -10.43
N LEU A 254 -2.05 3.20 -10.67
CA LEU A 254 -2.30 4.33 -9.82
C LEU A 254 -3.71 4.86 -10.13
N LEU A 255 -4.71 4.36 -9.41
CA LEU A 255 -6.12 4.64 -9.67
C LEU A 255 -6.45 6.13 -9.47
N SER A 256 -5.85 6.76 -8.45
CA SER A 256 -5.98 8.19 -8.18
C SER A 256 -4.73 8.75 -7.55
N VAL A 257 -4.37 10.00 -7.89
CA VAL A 257 -3.26 10.72 -7.25
C VAL A 257 -3.50 12.23 -7.25
N GLN A 258 -3.25 12.86 -6.10
CA GLN A 258 -3.39 14.29 -5.91
C GLN A 258 -2.24 14.85 -5.07
N SER A 259 -1.72 16.01 -5.47
CA SER A 259 -0.76 16.77 -4.68
C SER A 259 -1.44 17.68 -3.66
N ALA A 260 -0.76 17.94 -2.55
CA ALA A 260 -1.17 18.95 -1.55
C ALA A 260 -0.99 20.37 -2.11
N ARG A 261 -1.97 20.90 -2.85
CA ARG A 261 -1.87 22.21 -3.54
C ARG A 261 -1.97 23.42 -2.62
N ASN A 262 -2.62 23.28 -1.47
CA ASN A 262 -2.81 24.35 -0.47
C ASN A 262 -2.98 23.75 0.93
N ARG A 263 -3.18 24.59 1.97
CA ARG A 263 -3.31 24.14 3.37
C ARG A 263 -4.56 23.29 3.66
N PHE A 264 -5.58 23.36 2.80
CA PHE A 264 -6.86 22.67 2.99
C PHE A 264 -6.92 21.32 2.27
N VAL A 265 -6.08 21.13 1.25
CA VAL A 265 -6.04 19.90 0.44
C VAL A 265 -4.80 19.10 0.82
N ARG A 266 -4.99 17.84 1.23
CA ARG A 266 -3.90 16.89 1.50
C ARG A 266 -3.46 16.22 0.20
N ALA A 267 -2.21 15.74 0.19
CA ALA A 267 -1.80 14.82 -0.87
C ALA A 267 -2.52 13.49 -0.66
N GLU A 268 -2.79 12.79 -1.76
CA GLU A 268 -3.59 11.58 -1.75
C GLU A 268 -3.14 10.65 -2.87
N ALA A 269 -3.19 9.35 -2.63
CA ALA A 269 -2.98 8.33 -3.65
C ALA A 269 -3.87 7.11 -3.39
N VAL A 270 -4.36 6.49 -4.45
CA VAL A 270 -5.01 5.18 -4.42
C VAL A 270 -4.17 4.26 -5.31
N ILE A 271 -3.42 3.38 -4.67
CA ILE A 271 -2.58 2.37 -5.34
C ILE A 271 -3.38 1.07 -5.35
N GLU A 272 -3.52 0.49 -6.53
CA GLU A 272 -4.17 -0.80 -6.69
C GLU A 272 -3.21 -1.80 -7.31
N PHE A 273 -3.17 -3.01 -6.76
CA PHE A 273 -2.58 -4.19 -7.40
C PHE A 273 -3.68 -5.21 -7.63
N ALA A 274 -3.99 -5.44 -8.90
CA ALA A 274 -5.05 -6.37 -9.29
C ALA A 274 -4.47 -7.70 -9.76
N ASN A 275 -3.38 -7.67 -10.54
CA ASN A 275 -2.89 -8.81 -11.30
C ASN A 275 -1.67 -9.44 -10.64
N PHE A 276 -1.80 -10.71 -10.22
CA PHE A 276 -0.73 -11.51 -9.62
C PHE A 276 -0.25 -12.54 -10.63
N LEU A 277 1.03 -12.46 -10.98
CA LEU A 277 1.68 -13.28 -12.01
C LEU A 277 2.46 -14.42 -11.34
N HIS A 278 2.01 -15.65 -11.57
CA HIS A 278 2.55 -16.86 -10.96
C HIS A 278 3.74 -17.43 -11.76
N GLU A 279 4.48 -18.35 -11.14
CA GLU A 279 5.68 -18.97 -11.74
C GLU A 279 5.40 -19.70 -13.06
N ASP A 280 4.21 -20.28 -13.22
CA ASP A 280 3.76 -20.97 -14.43
C ASP A 280 3.23 -20.02 -15.52
N GLY A 281 3.34 -18.70 -15.31
CA GLY A 281 2.85 -17.66 -16.21
C GLY A 281 1.35 -17.39 -16.08
N ALA A 282 0.62 -18.12 -15.23
CA ALA A 282 -0.79 -17.86 -15.00
C ALA A 282 -0.98 -16.52 -14.29
N LYS A 283 -2.09 -15.84 -14.60
CA LYS A 283 -2.48 -14.57 -13.96
C LYS A 283 -3.71 -14.78 -13.11
N THR A 284 -3.64 -14.39 -11.83
CA THR A 284 -4.81 -14.33 -10.95
C THR A 284 -5.13 -12.88 -10.62
N ARG A 285 -6.41 -12.52 -10.72
CA ARG A 285 -6.88 -11.23 -10.22
C ARG A 285 -7.26 -11.39 -8.76
N ILE A 286 -6.62 -10.66 -7.87
CA ILE A 286 -6.90 -10.70 -6.43
C ILE A 286 -7.42 -9.32 -6.04
N ALA A 287 -8.65 -9.26 -5.53
CA ALA A 287 -9.16 -8.05 -4.92
C ALA A 287 -8.46 -7.83 -3.58
N ALA A 288 -7.52 -6.89 -3.57
CA ALA A 288 -6.79 -6.51 -2.37
C ALA A 288 -6.66 -4.99 -2.29
N ARG A 289 -6.74 -4.47 -1.06
CA ARG A 289 -6.61 -3.04 -0.77
C ARG A 289 -5.36 -2.78 0.05
N VAL A 290 -4.70 -1.65 -0.22
CA VAL A 290 -3.64 -1.15 0.65
C VAL A 290 -4.25 -0.84 2.02
N ILE A 291 -3.66 -1.39 3.08
CA ILE A 291 -4.03 -1.07 4.47
C ILE A 291 -2.94 -0.29 5.21
N GLU A 292 -1.70 -0.39 4.74
CA GLU A 292 -0.57 0.33 5.32
C GLU A 292 0.56 0.48 4.28
N VAL A 293 1.32 1.57 4.42
CA VAL A 293 2.63 1.72 3.78
C VAL A 293 3.65 1.61 4.91
N ASP A 294 4.55 0.64 4.82
CA ASP A 294 5.43 0.30 5.94
C ASP A 294 6.35 1.47 6.32
N ASN A 295 6.45 1.73 7.63
CA ASN A 295 7.18 2.86 8.21
C ASN A 295 6.87 4.23 7.58
N ALA A 296 5.70 4.38 6.96
CA ALA A 296 5.26 5.66 6.42
C ALA A 296 4.64 6.56 7.49
N ARG A 297 4.82 7.87 7.33
CA ARG A 297 4.05 8.91 8.06
C ARG A 297 2.62 9.07 7.54
N GLU A 298 2.35 8.61 6.32
CA GLU A 298 1.03 8.67 5.71
C GLU A 298 0.07 7.70 6.41
N THR A 299 -1.22 8.05 6.41
CA THR A 299 -2.28 7.21 6.97
C THR A 299 -3.09 6.60 5.85
N VAL A 300 -3.49 5.34 5.98
CA VAL A 300 -4.33 4.68 4.97
C VAL A 300 -5.74 4.52 5.53
N HIS A 301 -6.74 4.94 4.74
CA HIS A 301 -8.15 4.83 5.09
C HIS A 301 -8.92 4.24 3.90
N HIS A 302 -9.44 3.02 4.04
CA HIS A 302 -10.18 2.31 2.99
C HIS A 302 -9.43 2.28 1.64
N GLY A 303 -8.15 1.87 1.62
CA GLY A 303 -7.33 1.83 0.41
C GLY A 303 -6.76 3.19 -0.04
N ARG A 304 -7.23 4.30 0.54
CA ARG A 304 -6.77 5.65 0.20
C ARG A 304 -5.63 6.07 1.11
N ILE A 305 -4.48 6.33 0.51
CA ILE A 305 -3.27 6.81 1.19
C ILE A 305 -3.36 8.32 1.32
N LEU A 306 -3.37 8.82 2.56
CA LEU A 306 -3.52 10.23 2.89
C LEU A 306 -2.19 10.81 3.37
N GLY A 307 -1.74 11.86 2.67
CA GLY A 307 -0.60 12.67 3.05
C GLY A 307 -0.79 13.40 4.37
N VAL A 308 0.33 13.86 4.95
CA VAL A 308 0.33 14.57 6.23
C VAL A 308 -0.54 15.85 6.18
N PRO A 309 -1.42 16.10 7.17
CA PRO A 309 -2.18 17.34 7.27
C PRO A 309 -1.27 18.58 7.33
N PHE A 310 -1.82 19.74 6.97
CA PHE A 310 -1.14 20.99 7.27
C PHE A 310 -1.09 21.19 8.80
N PRO A 311 0.06 21.59 9.38
CA PRO A 311 0.14 21.85 10.83
C PRO A 311 -0.78 23.00 11.25
N ASN A 312 -1.59 22.81 12.30
CA ASN A 312 -2.44 23.88 12.83
C ASN A 312 -1.61 24.98 13.53
N GLU A 313 -2.06 26.24 13.43
CA GLU A 313 -1.35 27.45 13.90
C GLU A 313 -0.98 27.43 15.41
N ALA A 314 -1.75 26.73 16.24
CA ALA A 314 -1.46 26.58 17.67
C ALA A 314 -0.12 25.87 17.91
N VAL A 315 0.15 24.76 17.21
CA VAL A 315 1.42 24.01 17.32
C VAL A 315 2.58 24.81 16.67
N GLY A 316 2.28 25.60 15.64
CA GLY A 316 3.24 26.51 14.99
C GLY A 316 3.68 27.70 15.86
N ARG A 317 2.83 28.20 16.77
CA ARG A 317 3.18 29.32 17.67
C ARG A 317 4.06 28.89 18.85
N TRP A 318 3.80 27.71 19.43
CA TRP A 318 4.64 27.16 20.52
C TRP A 318 6.08 26.87 20.04
N THR A 319 6.25 26.49 18.78
CA THR A 319 7.54 26.12 18.18
C THR A 319 8.43 27.31 17.79
N ILE A 320 7.85 28.46 17.42
CA ILE A 320 8.63 29.71 17.22
C ILE A 320 9.26 30.20 18.53
N GLY A 321 8.54 30.07 19.65
CA GLY A 321 9.08 30.38 20.99
C GLY A 321 10.21 29.43 21.41
N LEU A 322 10.08 28.14 21.12
CA LEU A 322 11.11 27.12 21.34
C LEU A 322 12.36 27.31 20.47
N ARG A 323 12.22 27.81 19.23
CA ARG A 323 13.36 28.18 18.36
C ARG A 323 14.26 29.26 18.97
N GLY A 324 13.71 30.18 19.77
CA GLY A 324 14.48 31.24 20.42
C GLY A 324 15.32 30.77 21.61
N LEU A 325 14.86 29.75 22.35
CA LEU A 325 15.57 29.22 23.52
C LEU A 325 16.78 28.34 23.17
N GLY A 326 16.81 27.76 21.96
CA GLY A 326 17.87 26.84 21.52
C GLY A 326 19.27 27.47 21.38
N PHE A 327 19.37 28.79 21.33
CA PHE A 327 20.65 29.50 21.18
C PHE A 327 21.43 29.67 22.50
N VAL A 328 20.82 29.37 23.66
CA VAL A 328 21.35 29.86 24.95
C VAL A 328 21.75 28.74 25.93
N MET A 329 21.36 27.47 25.70
CA MET A 329 21.58 26.38 26.68
C MET A 329 22.09 25.06 26.05
N PRO A 330 23.33 24.61 26.36
CA PRO A 330 23.84 23.31 25.90
C PRO A 330 23.09 22.16 26.59
N GLY A 331 22.46 21.26 25.82
CA GLY A 331 21.70 20.10 26.32
C GLY A 331 20.21 20.12 25.97
N VAL A 332 19.59 21.30 25.90
CA VAL A 332 18.24 21.50 25.32
C VAL A 332 18.27 21.43 23.78
N SER A 333 19.46 21.60 23.21
CA SER A 333 19.71 21.69 21.77
C SER A 333 19.38 20.41 21.01
N GLU A 334 19.62 19.20 21.54
CA GLU A 334 19.35 17.96 20.79
C GLU A 334 17.85 17.64 20.72
N GLY A 335 17.14 17.68 21.86
CA GLY A 335 15.68 17.49 21.86
C GLY A 335 14.94 18.55 21.01
N LEU A 336 15.43 19.79 20.99
CA LEU A 336 14.89 20.85 20.14
C LEU A 336 15.24 20.68 18.65
N ARG A 337 16.44 20.17 18.31
CA ARG A 337 16.81 19.81 16.93
C ARG A 337 15.91 18.72 16.40
N TRP A 338 15.65 17.70 17.21
CA TRP A 338 14.71 16.62 16.90
C TRP A 338 13.29 17.13 16.72
N ALA A 339 12.78 17.96 17.63
CA ALA A 339 11.46 18.58 17.48
C ALA A 339 11.36 19.44 16.21
N THR A 340 12.41 20.21 15.89
CA THR A 340 12.48 21.03 14.67
C THR A 340 12.53 20.19 13.40
N HIS A 341 13.25 19.05 13.41
CA HIS A 341 13.34 18.14 12.28
C HIS A 341 12.04 17.37 12.05
N SER A 342 11.44 16.81 13.10
CA SER A 342 10.13 16.16 13.06
C SER A 342 9.05 17.11 12.52
N TYR A 343 9.08 18.39 12.93
CA TYR A 343 8.22 19.42 12.35
C TYR A 343 8.53 19.67 10.86
N ASN A 344 9.80 19.76 10.46
CA ASN A 344 10.16 19.93 9.06
C ASN A 344 9.70 18.75 8.17
N LEU A 345 9.67 17.53 8.71
CA LEU A 345 9.04 16.38 8.02
C LEU A 345 7.54 16.63 7.79
N THR A 346 6.82 17.27 8.71
CA THR A 346 5.41 17.66 8.48
C THR A 346 5.22 18.75 7.42
N LEU A 347 6.26 19.54 7.10
CA LEU A 347 6.21 20.53 6.01
C LEU A 347 6.23 19.87 4.63
N GLY A 348 6.90 18.72 4.51
CA GLY A 348 6.89 17.91 3.29
C GLY A 348 5.56 17.19 3.13
N ARG A 349 4.49 17.85 2.70
CA ARG A 349 3.13 17.27 2.62
C ARG A 349 2.88 16.38 1.40
N ALA A 350 3.90 16.12 0.59
CA ALA A 350 3.80 15.27 -0.59
C ALA A 350 3.97 13.79 -0.21
N ILE A 351 3.18 12.92 -0.83
CA ILE A 351 3.46 11.49 -0.90
C ILE A 351 4.63 11.30 -1.87
N ASP A 352 5.69 10.67 -1.40
CA ASP A 352 6.92 10.38 -2.14
C ASP A 352 7.45 9.00 -1.75
N TYR A 353 7.09 8.00 -2.56
CA TYR A 353 7.48 6.61 -2.39
C TYR A 353 8.53 6.26 -3.44
N LYS A 354 9.67 5.73 -2.98
CA LYS A 354 10.77 5.32 -3.84
C LYS A 354 10.54 3.88 -4.30
N ALA A 355 11.25 3.48 -5.36
CA ALA A 355 11.44 2.05 -5.59
C ALA A 355 12.01 1.41 -4.31
N GLY A 356 11.48 0.26 -3.92
CA GLY A 356 11.77 -0.39 -2.65
C GLY A 356 10.79 -0.09 -1.51
N THR A 357 9.87 0.87 -1.65
CA THR A 357 8.82 1.11 -0.65
C THR A 357 7.90 -0.11 -0.53
N GLU A 358 7.60 -0.50 0.72
CA GLU A 358 6.84 -1.70 1.05
C GLU A 358 5.39 -1.32 1.43
N LEU A 359 4.44 -2.05 0.89
CA LEU A 359 3.01 -1.87 1.05
C LEU A 359 2.42 -3.16 1.62
N ILE A 360 1.50 -3.01 2.57
CA ILE A 360 0.75 -4.13 3.12
C ILE A 360 -0.64 -4.09 2.50
N LEU A 361 -0.95 -5.11 1.72
CA LEU A 361 -2.26 -5.31 1.12
C LEU A 361 -3.08 -6.26 2.00
N ARG A 362 -4.39 -6.07 2.02
CA ARG A 362 -5.35 -7.00 2.61
C ARG A 362 -6.30 -7.49 1.54
N VAL A 363 -6.40 -8.80 1.40
CA VAL A 363 -7.35 -9.47 0.52
C VAL A 363 -8.78 -9.18 0.98
N SER A 364 -9.63 -8.70 0.08
CA SER A 364 -10.97 -8.19 0.39
C SER A 364 -12.07 -9.25 0.31
N VAL A 365 -11.88 -10.31 -0.47
CA VAL A 365 -12.80 -11.46 -0.60
C VAL A 365 -12.00 -12.76 -0.73
N PRO A 366 -12.58 -13.93 -0.42
CA PRO A 366 -11.90 -15.20 -0.68
C PRO A 366 -11.59 -15.36 -2.18
N GLU A 367 -10.33 -15.65 -2.51
CA GLU A 367 -9.85 -15.78 -3.88
C GLU A 367 -9.40 -17.20 -4.20
N LYS A 368 -9.63 -17.59 -5.46
CA LYS A 368 -9.11 -18.82 -6.04
C LYS A 368 -7.97 -18.48 -6.99
N LEU A 369 -6.86 -19.19 -6.88
CA LEU A 369 -5.72 -18.97 -7.75
C LEU A 369 -5.94 -19.67 -9.10
N ASN A 370 -5.59 -19.00 -10.19
CA ASN A 370 -5.62 -19.54 -11.55
C ASN A 370 -4.36 -20.36 -11.91
N THR A 371 -3.45 -20.57 -10.95
CA THR A 371 -2.21 -21.31 -11.16
C THR A 371 -2.32 -22.74 -10.65
N LYS A 372 -1.58 -23.65 -11.29
CA LYS A 372 -1.38 -25.02 -10.77
C LYS A 372 -0.04 -25.15 -10.05
N ALA A 373 0.81 -24.13 -10.10
CA ALA A 373 2.08 -24.12 -9.41
C ALA A 373 1.85 -24.16 -7.89
N PRO A 374 2.54 -25.05 -7.16
CA PRO A 374 2.40 -25.11 -5.71
C PRO A 374 2.96 -23.83 -5.08
N GLN A 375 2.21 -23.27 -4.13
CA GLN A 375 2.66 -22.11 -3.37
C GLN A 375 3.71 -22.55 -2.34
N LYS A 376 4.88 -21.91 -2.36
CA LYS A 376 6.04 -22.28 -1.54
C LYS A 376 6.45 -21.12 -0.67
N GLY A 377 6.72 -21.42 0.60
CA GLY A 377 7.35 -20.48 1.51
C GLY A 377 8.87 -20.60 1.45
N TRP A 378 9.51 -20.14 2.51
CA TRP A 378 10.94 -20.29 2.68
C TRP A 378 11.33 -21.75 2.94
N LYS A 379 12.58 -22.08 2.63
CA LYS A 379 13.13 -23.41 2.92
C LYS A 379 13.32 -23.58 4.42
N GLU A 380 12.54 -24.45 5.03
CA GLU A 380 12.73 -24.85 6.43
C GLU A 380 13.82 -25.93 6.52
N ILE A 381 14.78 -25.71 7.42
CA ILE A 381 15.86 -26.66 7.72
C ILE A 381 15.53 -27.30 9.08
N PRO A 382 15.44 -28.64 9.18
CA PRO A 382 15.16 -29.32 10.44
C PRO A 382 16.21 -28.99 11.51
N ALA A 383 15.76 -28.79 12.75
CA ALA A 383 16.64 -28.55 13.88
C ALA A 383 17.35 -29.85 14.29
N THR A 384 18.69 -29.85 14.25
CA THR A 384 19.50 -30.93 14.82
C THR A 384 19.59 -30.76 16.34
N ALA A 385 19.87 -31.85 17.07
CA ALA A 385 20.07 -31.75 18.53
C ALA A 385 21.19 -30.77 18.90
N GLU A 386 22.28 -30.75 18.11
CA GLU A 386 23.39 -29.80 18.25
C GLU A 386 22.92 -28.34 18.10
N LEU A 387 22.08 -28.04 17.09
CA LEU A 387 21.56 -26.70 16.87
C LEU A 387 20.60 -26.28 17.99
N VAL A 388 19.75 -27.20 18.45
CA VAL A 388 18.82 -26.94 19.56
C VAL A 388 19.61 -26.57 20.82
N GLU A 389 20.67 -27.31 21.13
CA GLU A 389 21.52 -27.03 22.29
C GLU A 389 22.25 -25.70 22.15
N LEU A 390 22.80 -25.41 20.96
CA LEU A 390 23.44 -24.13 20.66
C LEU A 390 22.49 -22.94 20.87
N VAL A 391 21.24 -23.05 20.42
CA VAL A 391 20.23 -21.99 20.58
C VAL A 391 19.83 -21.81 22.04
N ARG A 392 19.63 -22.91 22.78
CA ARG A 392 19.19 -22.86 24.18
C ARG A 392 20.20 -22.22 25.11
N ARG A 393 21.51 -22.45 24.88
CA ARG A 393 22.59 -21.86 25.68
C ARG A 393 22.90 -20.39 25.38
N GLN A 394 22.33 -19.81 24.33
CA GLN A 394 22.54 -18.37 24.08
C GLN A 394 21.89 -17.52 25.18
N PRO A 395 22.37 -16.29 25.40
CA PRO A 395 21.71 -15.37 26.33
C PRO A 395 20.29 -15.05 25.90
N LEU A 396 19.40 -14.80 26.86
CA LEU A 396 17.97 -14.57 26.58
C LEU A 396 17.67 -13.10 26.27
N ARG A 397 18.41 -12.17 26.88
CA ARG A 397 18.12 -10.73 26.85
C ARG A 397 19.38 -9.89 26.71
N VAL A 398 19.25 -8.76 26.02
CA VAL A 398 20.20 -7.66 26.12
C VAL A 398 19.85 -6.79 27.34
N LYS A 399 20.85 -6.10 27.88
CA LYS A 399 20.74 -5.29 29.08
C LYS A 399 21.21 -3.85 28.84
N THR A 400 20.71 -2.91 29.63
CA THR A 400 21.30 -1.58 29.72
C THR A 400 22.72 -1.66 30.32
N PRO A 401 23.57 -0.64 30.17
CA PRO A 401 24.88 -0.59 30.83
C PRO A 401 24.77 -0.63 32.37
N SER A 402 23.61 -0.24 32.93
CA SER A 402 23.28 -0.39 34.36
C SER A 402 22.85 -1.81 34.77
N GLY A 403 22.71 -2.73 33.81
CA GLY A 403 22.41 -4.15 34.04
C GLY A 403 20.92 -4.52 34.01
N GLU A 404 20.03 -3.56 33.72
CA GLU A 404 18.59 -3.78 33.62
C GLU A 404 18.27 -4.52 32.33
N ASP A 405 17.37 -5.49 32.39
CA ASP A 405 16.97 -6.21 31.18
C ASP A 405 16.17 -5.33 30.22
N SER A 406 16.40 -5.50 28.91
CA SER A 406 15.63 -4.85 27.84
C SER A 406 15.15 -5.88 26.82
N ASP A 407 15.73 -5.92 25.62
CA ASP A 407 15.13 -6.62 24.50
C ASP A 407 15.44 -8.12 24.54
N ILE A 408 14.60 -8.93 23.89
CA ILE A 408 14.78 -10.39 23.83
C ILE A 408 15.68 -10.72 22.63
N VAL A 409 16.63 -11.62 22.84
CA VAL A 409 17.46 -12.18 21.77
C VAL A 409 16.69 -13.34 21.13
N ASN A 410 16.11 -13.12 19.95
CA ASN A 410 15.24 -14.10 19.27
C ASN A 410 15.65 -14.36 17.81
N LEU A 411 16.81 -13.87 17.39
CA LEU A 411 17.41 -14.14 16.08
C LEU A 411 18.81 -14.74 16.26
N MET A 412 19.15 -15.67 15.37
CA MET A 412 20.50 -16.20 15.21
C MET A 412 20.84 -16.26 13.72
N PHE A 413 22.06 -15.85 13.37
CA PHE A 413 22.59 -15.97 12.02
C PHE A 413 23.81 -16.90 12.06
N ILE A 414 23.84 -17.86 11.14
CA ILE A 414 24.97 -18.79 10.97
C ILE A 414 25.60 -18.49 9.62
N GLY A 415 26.80 -17.89 9.62
CA GLY A 415 27.49 -17.47 8.41
C GLY A 415 28.56 -16.41 8.62
N SER A 416 29.26 -16.07 7.54
CA SER A 416 30.36 -15.11 7.60
C SER A 416 29.87 -13.68 7.84
N GLN A 417 30.79 -12.81 8.28
CA GLN A 417 30.51 -11.37 8.39
C GLN A 417 30.08 -10.78 7.04
N GLU A 418 30.72 -11.19 5.94
CA GLU A 418 30.40 -10.73 4.58
C GLU A 418 28.97 -11.11 4.17
N ASP A 419 28.49 -12.29 4.57
CA ASP A 419 27.12 -12.72 4.30
C ASP A 419 26.10 -11.83 5.01
N LEU A 420 26.35 -11.48 6.28
CA LEU A 420 25.48 -10.58 7.04
C LEU A 420 25.44 -9.20 6.37
N GLU A 421 26.60 -8.59 6.16
CA GLU A 421 26.71 -7.26 5.55
C GLU A 421 26.08 -7.21 4.16
N THR A 422 26.30 -8.25 3.35
CA THR A 422 25.70 -8.36 2.00
C THR A 422 24.20 -8.55 2.06
N GLY A 423 23.71 -9.45 2.92
CA GLY A 423 22.29 -9.72 3.11
C GLY A 423 21.53 -8.47 3.54
N PHE A 424 21.99 -7.79 4.60
CA PHE A 424 21.35 -6.58 5.10
C PHE A 424 21.37 -5.44 4.08
N ARG A 425 22.51 -5.20 3.41
CA ARG A 425 22.60 -4.20 2.35
C ARG A 425 21.65 -4.49 1.18
N MET A 426 21.55 -5.74 0.75
CA MET A 426 20.64 -6.14 -0.34
C MET A 426 19.16 -6.03 0.05
N ALA A 427 18.83 -6.30 1.32
CA ALA A 427 17.50 -6.18 1.88
C ALA A 427 17.09 -4.71 2.17
N GLY A 428 18.02 -3.76 2.02
CA GLY A 428 17.77 -2.32 2.23
C GLY A 428 17.91 -1.87 3.68
N TRP A 429 18.55 -2.67 4.53
CA TRP A 429 18.92 -2.28 5.89
C TRP A 429 20.18 -1.44 5.87
N VAL A 430 20.22 -0.43 6.72
CA VAL A 430 21.34 0.51 6.85
C VAL A 430 21.93 0.38 8.24
N GLU A 431 23.25 0.28 8.33
CA GLU A 431 23.97 0.32 9.59
C GLU A 431 23.94 1.76 10.13
N ALA A 432 23.36 1.94 11.31
CA ALA A 432 23.39 3.22 11.99
C ALA A 432 24.70 3.32 12.76
N ARG A 433 25.69 3.99 12.18
CA ARG A 433 26.96 4.27 12.86
C ARG A 433 26.67 5.03 14.15
N SER A 434 27.06 4.46 15.29
CA SER A 434 27.16 5.23 16.53
C SER A 434 28.13 6.39 16.29
N LEU A 435 27.66 7.62 16.53
CA LEU A 435 28.45 8.83 16.32
C LEU A 435 29.67 8.81 17.26
N GLY A 436 30.81 8.37 16.73
CA GLY A 436 32.11 8.66 17.31
C GLY A 436 32.30 10.17 17.43
N VAL A 437 32.70 10.63 18.62
CA VAL A 437 32.57 11.99 19.16
C VAL A 437 33.42 13.07 18.44
N LYS A 438 33.86 12.92 17.19
CA LYS A 438 34.83 13.86 16.57
C LYS A 438 34.43 14.58 15.29
N THR A 439 33.20 14.48 14.78
CA THR A 439 32.84 15.23 13.53
C THR A 439 31.37 15.63 13.43
N GLY A 440 30.73 15.97 14.56
CA GLY A 440 29.26 16.10 14.64
C GLY A 440 28.59 17.25 13.86
N LEU A 441 29.32 18.30 13.42
CA LEU A 441 28.68 19.48 12.83
C LEU A 441 28.65 19.47 11.28
N ILE A 442 29.73 19.01 10.65
CA ILE A 442 29.88 19.04 9.18
C ILE A 442 29.14 17.85 8.55
N THR A 443 29.18 16.68 9.19
CA THR A 443 28.47 15.47 8.76
C THR A 443 26.95 15.66 8.85
N ALA A 444 26.46 16.28 9.93
CA ALA A 444 25.03 16.56 10.11
C ALA A 444 24.45 17.52 9.05
N LEU A 445 25.22 18.52 8.62
CA LEU A 445 24.80 19.46 7.58
C LEU A 445 24.80 18.83 6.17
N GLN A 446 25.66 17.84 5.95
CA GLN A 446 25.76 17.09 4.69
C GLN A 446 24.70 15.98 4.59
N ALA A 447 24.38 15.30 5.70
CA ALA A 447 23.26 14.36 5.83
C ALA A 447 21.91 15.03 5.52
N LEU A 448 21.70 16.27 5.97
CA LEU A 448 20.51 17.09 5.71
C LEU A 448 20.23 17.34 4.21
N ARG A 449 21.23 17.24 3.33
CA ARG A 449 21.08 17.54 1.90
C ARG A 449 21.00 16.31 1.00
N LYS A 450 21.38 15.10 1.45
CA LYS A 450 21.59 13.97 0.53
C LYS A 450 21.13 12.57 0.98
N SER A 451 20.63 12.33 2.19
CA SER A 451 20.22 10.97 2.60
C SER A 451 19.00 10.96 3.53
N GLY A 452 18.26 9.83 3.50
CA GLY A 452 17.21 9.51 4.47
C GLY A 452 17.75 9.35 5.89
N TYR A 453 16.85 9.14 6.86
CA TYR A 453 17.09 9.33 8.29
C TYR A 453 17.82 8.14 8.93
N SER A 454 19.12 8.01 8.66
CA SER A 454 19.95 6.85 9.04
C SER A 454 20.92 7.04 10.23
N GLU A 455 20.79 8.11 11.02
CA GLU A 455 21.83 8.50 12.01
C GLU A 455 21.33 8.77 13.45
N ALA A 456 20.10 8.37 13.80
CA ALA A 456 19.58 8.57 15.15
C ALA A 456 20.15 7.58 16.18
N PRO A 457 20.70 8.05 17.32
CA PRO A 457 21.35 7.17 18.30
C PRO A 457 20.35 6.27 19.01
N PHE A 458 20.69 4.98 19.13
CA PHE A 458 19.94 3.98 19.88
C PHE A 458 20.18 4.11 21.38
N SER A 459 19.25 3.58 22.18
CA SER A 459 19.58 3.19 23.56
C SER A 459 20.74 2.20 23.49
N ARG A 460 21.83 2.49 24.22
CA ARG A 460 22.95 1.55 24.35
C ARG A 460 22.45 0.32 25.07
N LEU A 461 22.43 -0.82 24.39
CA LEU A 461 22.09 -2.12 24.96
C LEU A 461 23.24 -3.07 24.70
N GLN A 462 23.61 -3.84 25.71
CA GLN A 462 24.77 -4.70 25.73
C GLN A 462 24.33 -6.15 25.92
N LEU A 463 25.04 -7.08 25.29
CA LEU A 463 24.89 -8.50 25.54
C LEU A 463 26.09 -8.93 26.39
N GLU A 464 25.84 -9.35 27.63
CA GLU A 464 26.91 -9.77 28.56
C GLU A 464 28.00 -8.69 28.76
N GLY A 465 27.59 -7.42 28.78
CA GLY A 465 28.49 -6.26 28.94
C GLY A 465 29.27 -5.86 27.68
N LYS A 466 29.07 -6.54 26.54
CA LYS A 466 29.66 -6.17 25.25
C LYS A 466 28.67 -5.32 24.43
N ASP A 467 29.19 -4.27 23.80
CA ASP A 467 28.46 -3.47 22.82
C ASP A 467 28.15 -4.31 21.56
N PRO A 468 27.08 -3.99 20.81
CA PRO A 468 26.77 -4.69 19.57
C PRO A 468 27.84 -4.49 18.51
N ASP A 469 28.10 -5.53 17.73
CA ASP A 469 28.98 -5.47 16.56
C ASP A 469 28.31 -4.69 15.42
N TYR A 470 26.99 -4.79 15.30
CA TYR A 470 26.19 -4.03 14.33
C TYR A 470 24.89 -3.51 14.94
N GLU A 471 24.48 -2.32 14.48
CA GLU A 471 23.16 -1.76 14.72
C GLU A 471 22.52 -1.42 13.38
N TYR A 472 21.53 -2.21 12.97
CA TYR A 472 20.84 -2.04 11.70
C TYR A 472 19.48 -1.40 11.89
N GLN A 473 19.09 -0.59 10.91
CA GLN A 473 17.79 0.03 10.84
C GLN A 473 17.21 0.04 9.44
N LYS A 474 15.88 0.12 9.35
CA LYS A 474 15.13 0.33 8.12
C LYS A 474 13.93 1.22 8.39
N ASP A 475 13.90 2.35 7.69
CA ASP A 475 12.91 3.42 7.78
C ASP A 475 12.44 3.84 6.38
N LEU A 476 11.38 4.67 6.32
CA LEU A 476 10.89 5.24 5.07
C LEU A 476 10.93 6.77 5.08
N ASN A 477 10.03 7.41 5.82
CA ASN A 477 9.88 8.87 5.80
C ASN A 477 9.37 9.49 7.12
N THR A 478 9.45 8.74 8.22
CA THR A 478 9.02 9.16 9.55
C THR A 478 10.06 8.80 10.60
N VAL A 479 10.11 9.57 11.67
CA VAL A 479 10.91 9.23 12.86
C VAL A 479 10.12 8.42 13.88
N ALA A 480 8.80 8.31 13.71
CA ALA A 480 7.94 7.63 14.68
C ALA A 480 7.90 6.10 14.50
N LYS A 481 8.29 5.61 13.32
CA LYS A 481 8.24 4.21 12.96
C LYS A 481 9.55 3.80 12.28
N ARG A 482 10.16 2.73 12.77
CA ARG A 482 11.46 2.24 12.26
C ARG A 482 11.69 0.81 12.74
N HIS A 483 12.04 -0.06 11.81
CA HIS A 483 12.58 -1.38 12.15
C HIS A 483 14.03 -1.23 12.59
N HIS A 484 14.43 -1.89 13.67
CA HIS A 484 15.82 -1.90 14.07
C HIS A 484 16.21 -3.11 14.91
N PHE A 485 17.48 -3.49 14.82
CA PHE A 485 18.00 -4.60 15.61
C PHE A 485 19.51 -4.47 15.82
N ARG A 486 19.98 -5.20 16.82
CA ARG A 486 21.38 -5.22 17.26
C ARG A 486 21.93 -6.61 17.08
N VAL A 487 23.11 -6.72 16.49
CA VAL A 487 23.78 -7.99 16.22
C VAL A 487 25.03 -8.13 17.08
N PHE A 488 25.21 -9.30 17.66
CA PHE A 488 26.33 -9.63 18.53
C PHE A 488 27.02 -10.89 18.04
N ARG A 489 28.33 -10.83 17.85
CA ARG A 489 29.18 -11.97 17.54
C ARG A 489 29.28 -12.88 18.76
N ARG A 490 29.16 -14.19 18.53
CA ARG A 490 29.36 -15.21 19.57
C ARG A 490 30.69 -15.92 19.41
N GLU A 491 31.25 -16.41 20.50
CA GLU A 491 32.46 -17.26 20.47
C GLU A 491 32.14 -18.64 19.87
N ASP A 492 30.87 -19.03 19.94
CA ASP A 492 30.35 -20.26 19.35
C ASP A 492 30.49 -20.28 17.82
N THR A 493 30.63 -21.50 17.32
CA THR A 493 30.50 -21.84 15.91
C THR A 493 29.48 -22.96 15.75
N TYR A 494 28.88 -23.06 14.57
CA TYR A 494 28.04 -24.20 14.20
C TYR A 494 28.60 -24.80 12.91
N ARG A 495 29.07 -26.04 12.97
CA ARG A 495 29.72 -26.72 11.83
C ARG A 495 30.85 -25.87 11.19
N GLY A 496 31.65 -25.22 12.03
CA GLY A 496 32.76 -24.36 11.61
C GLY A 496 32.35 -22.96 11.13
N GLN A 497 31.06 -22.66 11.05
CA GLN A 497 30.57 -21.33 10.64
C GLN A 497 30.41 -20.41 11.85
N PRO A 498 30.72 -19.10 11.70
CA PRO A 498 30.47 -18.10 12.73
C PRO A 498 28.99 -18.04 13.13
N VAL A 499 28.73 -17.89 14.43
CA VAL A 499 27.40 -17.66 15.01
C VAL A 499 27.28 -16.20 15.45
N TRP A 500 26.14 -15.60 15.11
CA TRP A 500 25.73 -14.27 15.53
C TRP A 500 24.33 -14.36 16.13
N VAL A 501 24.03 -13.52 17.10
CA VAL A 501 22.68 -13.42 17.67
C VAL A 501 22.20 -11.99 17.61
N ALA A 502 20.88 -11.80 17.60
CA ALA A 502 20.31 -10.47 17.57
C ALA A 502 19.05 -10.32 18.41
N SER A 503 18.87 -9.09 18.89
CA SER A 503 17.64 -8.59 19.49
C SER A 503 17.04 -7.52 18.57
N ALA A 504 15.76 -7.63 18.26
CA ALA A 504 15.09 -6.78 17.28
C ALA A 504 13.81 -6.16 17.85
N THR A 505 13.54 -4.92 17.46
CA THR A 505 12.39 -4.12 17.90
C THR A 505 11.87 -3.26 16.75
N HIS A 506 10.55 -3.13 16.66
CA HIS A 506 9.89 -2.23 15.71
C HIS A 506 9.31 -1.03 16.44
N ASP A 507 9.76 0.17 16.10
CA ASP A 507 9.13 1.39 16.60
C ASP A 507 7.82 1.61 15.84
N ILE A 508 6.74 1.88 16.57
CA ILE A 508 5.39 2.14 16.02
C ILE A 508 4.85 3.52 16.39
N GLY A 509 5.54 4.25 17.27
CA GLY A 509 5.15 5.59 17.68
C GLY A 509 6.16 6.29 18.59
N ILE A 510 5.74 7.43 19.14
CA ILE A 510 6.53 8.24 20.08
C ILE A 510 5.69 8.50 21.33
N GLY A 511 6.24 8.15 22.50
CA GLY A 511 5.69 8.42 23.81
C GLY A 511 6.31 9.67 24.46
N VAL A 512 5.56 10.30 25.37
CA VAL A 512 6.02 11.43 26.19
C VAL A 512 5.90 11.04 27.66
N GLY A 513 7.00 11.16 28.40
CA GLY A 513 7.03 10.86 29.84
C GLY A 513 6.14 11.82 30.65
N ARG A 514 5.74 11.41 31.86
CA ARG A 514 4.78 12.14 32.73
C ARG A 514 5.15 13.61 33.02
N LYS A 515 6.43 13.98 32.94
CA LYS A 515 6.92 15.35 33.15
C LYS A 515 7.07 16.16 31.85
N GLY A 516 6.76 15.59 30.68
CA GLY A 516 6.84 16.25 29.37
C GLY A 516 8.26 16.48 28.84
N THR A 517 9.30 16.09 29.58
CA THR A 517 10.71 16.41 29.28
C THR A 517 11.48 15.28 28.62
N GLN A 518 10.95 14.05 28.62
CA GLN A 518 11.60 12.87 28.03
C GLN A 518 10.69 12.24 26.98
N TRP A 519 11.27 11.98 25.82
CA TRP A 519 10.63 11.38 24.66
C TRP A 519 11.24 9.99 24.47
N TYR A 520 10.41 9.00 24.15
CA TYR A 520 10.85 7.63 23.87
C TYR A 520 10.04 7.05 22.71
N HIS A 521 10.58 6.03 22.04
CA HIS A 521 9.84 5.32 21.01
C HIS A 521 8.92 4.28 21.67
N LEU A 522 7.72 4.13 21.10
CA LEU A 522 6.82 3.03 21.45
C LEU A 522 7.16 1.85 20.56
N ILE A 523 7.40 0.68 21.15
CA ILE A 523 7.76 -0.54 20.45
C ILE A 523 6.51 -1.40 20.19
N ASP A 524 6.44 -2.09 19.05
CA ASP A 524 5.43 -3.13 18.81
C ASP A 524 5.59 -4.24 19.86
N PRO A 525 4.57 -4.47 20.72
CA PRO A 525 4.66 -5.51 21.74
C PRO A 525 4.84 -6.91 21.15
N GLU A 526 4.40 -7.17 19.91
CA GLU A 526 4.50 -8.48 19.26
C GLU A 526 5.84 -8.63 18.51
N ILE A 527 6.94 -8.75 19.26
CA ILE A 527 8.33 -8.71 18.73
C ILE A 527 8.66 -9.84 17.73
N ASP A 528 7.86 -10.90 17.69
CA ASP A 528 8.02 -11.98 16.72
C ASP A 528 7.72 -11.52 15.28
N ARG A 529 6.92 -10.45 15.11
CA ARG A 529 6.70 -9.82 13.81
C ARG A 529 7.96 -9.19 13.27
N GLU A 530 8.74 -8.54 14.15
CA GLU A 530 10.03 -7.96 13.77
C GLU A 530 11.06 -9.05 13.43
N ARG A 531 11.12 -10.11 14.23
CA ARG A 531 11.93 -11.30 13.93
C ARG A 531 11.59 -11.86 12.56
N GLN A 532 10.29 -11.99 12.24
CA GLN A 532 9.83 -12.50 10.96
C GLN A 532 10.15 -11.53 9.81
N LYS A 533 10.00 -10.21 10.01
CA LYS A 533 10.37 -9.19 9.02
C LYS A 533 11.82 -9.29 8.59
N ILE A 534 12.74 -9.42 9.55
CA ILE A 534 14.17 -9.57 9.30
C ILE A 534 14.46 -10.90 8.57
N ALA A 535 13.81 -11.98 8.99
CA ALA A 535 13.95 -13.28 8.33
C ALA A 535 13.48 -13.24 6.87
N ASP A 536 12.28 -12.72 6.61
CA ASP A 536 11.71 -12.60 5.28
C ASP A 536 12.58 -11.73 4.38
N ASP A 537 13.06 -10.59 4.88
CA ASP A 537 13.94 -9.70 4.13
C ASP A 537 15.22 -10.40 3.69
N LEU A 538 15.90 -11.12 4.59
CA LEU A 538 17.14 -11.83 4.27
C LEU A 538 16.90 -13.05 3.37
N LEU A 539 15.84 -13.82 3.60
CA LEU A 539 15.49 -14.97 2.75
C LEU A 539 15.11 -14.52 1.33
N PHE A 540 14.45 -13.37 1.20
CA PHE A 540 14.12 -12.77 -0.10
C PHE A 540 15.36 -12.34 -0.88
N THR A 541 16.44 -11.94 -0.22
CA THR A 541 17.72 -11.64 -0.93
C THR A 541 18.37 -12.88 -1.53
N GLY A 542 18.04 -14.07 -1.02
CA GLY A 542 18.71 -15.32 -1.37
C GLY A 542 20.05 -15.54 -0.67
N VAL A 543 20.52 -14.61 0.17
CA VAL A 543 21.73 -14.77 1.00
C VAL A 543 21.46 -15.71 2.17
N ALA A 544 20.28 -15.60 2.80
CA ALA A 544 19.80 -16.66 3.67
C ALA A 544 19.20 -17.78 2.82
N THR A 545 19.70 -19.01 2.98
CA THR A 545 19.31 -20.18 2.16
C THR A 545 18.20 -21.02 2.79
N GLY A 546 17.91 -20.77 4.06
CA GLY A 546 16.85 -21.43 4.80
C GLY A 546 16.82 -20.98 6.25
N CYS A 547 15.75 -21.38 6.94
CA CYS A 547 15.49 -20.99 8.31
C CYS A 547 15.13 -22.18 9.19
N THR A 548 15.33 -22.04 10.49
CA THR A 548 14.91 -23.00 11.51
C THR A 548 14.34 -22.23 12.68
N LEU A 549 13.13 -22.58 13.12
CA LEU A 549 12.53 -21.98 14.31
C LEU A 549 12.72 -22.95 15.50
N VAL A 550 13.43 -22.51 16.53
CA VAL A 550 13.83 -23.36 17.67
C VAL A 550 13.22 -22.83 18.96
N ASP A 551 12.57 -23.70 19.74
CA ASP A 551 11.97 -23.34 21.02
C ASP A 551 13.01 -23.16 22.13
N ARG A 552 12.84 -22.07 22.91
CA ARG A 552 13.63 -21.75 24.10
C ARG A 552 12.69 -21.71 25.31
N PRO A 553 12.55 -22.82 26.06
CA PRO A 553 11.62 -22.91 27.19
C PRO A 553 11.83 -21.83 28.25
N ASP A 554 13.08 -21.43 28.48
CA ASP A 554 13.45 -20.44 29.49
C ASP A 554 13.27 -18.99 29.01
N ALA A 555 12.97 -18.77 27.72
CA ALA A 555 12.74 -17.43 27.20
C ALA A 555 11.39 -16.87 27.69
N PRO A 556 11.38 -15.66 28.27
CA PRO A 556 10.16 -15.07 28.78
C PRO A 556 9.16 -14.86 27.63
N ARG A 557 7.94 -15.37 27.79
CA ARG A 557 6.85 -15.18 26.82
C ARG A 557 6.21 -13.80 26.92
N ARG A 558 6.31 -13.18 28.10
CA ARG A 558 5.95 -11.79 28.37
C ARG A 558 7.03 -11.15 29.23
N ALA A 559 7.46 -9.95 28.89
CA ALA A 559 8.46 -9.19 29.63
C ALA A 559 8.19 -7.67 29.49
N GLY A 560 8.82 -6.86 30.33
CA GLY A 560 8.95 -5.41 30.11
C GLY A 560 10.37 -5.07 29.66
N ASN A 561 10.54 -4.10 28.77
CA ASN A 561 11.87 -3.57 28.44
C ASN A 561 12.32 -2.48 29.44
N ALA A 562 13.52 -1.93 29.23
CA ALA A 562 14.08 -0.89 30.11
C ALA A 562 13.32 0.46 30.07
N THR A 563 12.53 0.71 29.01
CA THR A 563 11.67 1.91 28.89
C THR A 563 10.27 1.71 29.45
N GLY A 564 9.91 0.48 29.84
CA GLY A 564 8.62 0.12 30.43
C GLY A 564 7.57 -0.40 29.44
N ASP A 565 7.94 -0.66 28.18
CA ASP A 565 7.07 -1.24 27.16
C ASP A 565 6.88 -2.75 27.38
N GLU A 566 5.68 -3.25 27.12
CA GLU A 566 5.38 -4.69 27.14
C GLU A 566 5.96 -5.37 25.90
N ILE A 567 6.61 -6.51 26.10
CA ILE A 567 7.12 -7.41 25.07
C ILE A 567 6.37 -8.75 25.18
N ARG A 568 5.92 -9.27 24.04
CA ARG A 568 5.26 -10.56 23.88
C ARG A 568 5.92 -11.36 22.78
N THR A 569 6.17 -12.64 23.06
CA THR A 569 6.82 -13.55 22.11
C THR A 569 6.36 -14.98 22.35
N ASP A 570 6.39 -15.79 21.30
CA ASP A 570 6.32 -17.24 21.33
C ASP A 570 7.54 -17.89 21.99
N GLY A 571 8.56 -17.07 22.31
CA GLY A 571 9.84 -17.42 22.92
C GLY A 571 10.64 -18.48 22.18
N ARG A 572 10.47 -18.51 20.85
CA ARG A 572 11.32 -19.25 19.91
C ARG A 572 12.40 -18.32 19.36
N MET A 573 13.49 -18.89 18.88
CA MET A 573 14.53 -18.18 18.14
C MET A 573 14.52 -18.61 16.68
N MET A 574 14.51 -17.63 15.79
CA MET A 574 14.66 -17.85 14.35
C MET A 574 16.14 -17.92 14.02
N VAL A 575 16.59 -19.06 13.49
CA VAL A 575 17.93 -19.30 13.00
C VAL A 575 17.93 -19.16 11.49
N LEU A 576 18.77 -18.29 10.94
CA LEU A 576 18.98 -18.13 9.50
C LEU A 576 20.31 -18.73 9.09
N HIS A 577 20.26 -19.63 8.11
CA HIS A 577 21.44 -20.27 7.54
C HIS A 577 21.90 -19.46 6.33
N MET A 578 22.96 -18.69 6.51
CA MET A 578 23.51 -17.84 5.47
C MET A 578 24.40 -18.65 4.52
N THR A 579 24.63 -18.13 3.31
CA THR A 579 25.50 -18.78 2.32
C THR A 579 26.97 -18.81 2.73
N GLY A 580 27.41 -19.84 3.46
CA GLY A 580 28.84 -20.16 3.52
C GLY A 580 29.41 -20.41 2.11
N GLU A 581 30.65 -19.99 1.87
CA GLU A 581 31.43 -20.15 0.63
C GLU A 581 31.05 -21.44 -0.14
N SER A 582 30.67 -21.33 -1.43
CA SER A 582 30.64 -22.37 -2.51
C SER A 582 29.34 -22.54 -3.32
N GLY A 583 28.20 -21.95 -2.93
CA GLY A 583 26.94 -22.14 -3.66
C GLY A 583 26.73 -21.13 -4.78
N ALA A 584 26.74 -21.56 -6.05
CA ALA A 584 26.42 -20.73 -7.22
C ALA A 584 25.31 -19.73 -6.92
N ARG A 585 25.65 -18.43 -6.87
CA ARG A 585 24.72 -17.32 -6.63
C ARG A 585 23.63 -17.38 -7.70
N LYS A 586 22.50 -18.03 -7.41
CA LYS A 586 21.28 -17.86 -8.22
C LYS A 586 20.99 -16.36 -8.25
N ALA A 587 20.58 -15.84 -9.41
CA ALA A 587 20.20 -14.43 -9.49
C ALA A 587 19.17 -14.15 -8.39
N ALA A 588 19.48 -13.21 -7.50
CA ALA A 588 18.62 -12.88 -6.38
C ALA A 588 17.26 -12.41 -6.91
N LEU A 589 16.17 -12.83 -6.26
CA LEU A 589 14.86 -12.20 -6.45
C LEU A 589 14.94 -10.67 -6.23
N ALA A 590 15.86 -10.24 -5.35
CA ALA A 590 16.18 -8.84 -5.08
C ALA A 590 16.92 -8.08 -6.20
N SER A 591 17.69 -8.76 -7.08
CA SER A 591 18.43 -8.07 -8.18
C SER A 591 17.51 -7.40 -9.20
N ALA A 592 16.22 -7.78 -9.25
CA ALA A 592 15.23 -7.17 -10.13
C ALA A 592 14.62 -5.86 -9.57
N VAL A 593 14.91 -5.46 -8.33
CA VAL A 593 14.12 -4.44 -7.60
C VAL A 593 14.96 -3.28 -7.06
N ASN A 594 16.29 -3.36 -7.09
CA ASN A 594 17.17 -2.36 -6.47
C ASN A 594 18.15 -1.72 -7.47
N PRO A 595 17.79 -0.64 -8.21
CA PRO A 595 18.70 -0.01 -9.13
C PRO A 595 19.46 1.14 -8.45
N ARG A 596 20.35 0.87 -7.47
CA ARG A 596 21.38 1.84 -7.05
C ARG A 596 22.68 1.17 -6.59
N GLY A 597 23.64 1.16 -7.50
CA GLY A 597 25.04 0.83 -7.25
C GLY A 597 25.93 1.10 -8.46
N GLY A 598 25.56 2.05 -9.33
CA GLY A 598 26.39 2.49 -10.44
C GLY A 598 27.09 3.79 -10.06
N SER A 599 28.37 3.72 -9.69
CA SER A 599 29.23 4.89 -9.58
C SER A 599 29.40 5.54 -10.95
N GLY A 600 28.60 6.57 -11.24
CA GLY A 600 28.84 7.46 -12.36
C GLY A 600 30.01 8.40 -12.03
N ARG A 601 31.25 7.92 -12.18
CA ARG A 601 32.38 8.77 -12.58
C ARG A 601 32.42 8.72 -14.10
N GLY A 602 32.29 9.87 -14.75
CA GLY A 602 32.42 10.01 -16.18
C GLY A 602 32.16 11.45 -16.61
N ASN A 603 33.25 12.23 -16.57
CA ASN A 603 33.52 13.55 -17.14
C ASN A 603 32.43 14.64 -17.12
#